data_AF-A0A941X0T2-F1
#
_entry.id   AF-A0A941X0T2-F1
#
_cell.length_a   1.000
_cell.length_b   1.000
_cell.length_c   1.000
_cell.angle_alpha   90.00
_cell.angle_beta   90.00
_cell.angle_gamma   90.00
#
_symmetry.space_group_name_H-M   'P 1'
#
loop_
_entity.id
_entity.type
_entity.pdbx_description
1 polymer ?
#
loop_
_entity_poly.entity_id
_entity_poly.type
_entity_poly.pdbx_seq_one_letter_code
_entity_poly.pdbx_strand_id
1 'polypeptide(L)'
;MDITALRNLTYGLYVVGTNDNGRPTGCIINTCFQVTSENPIVAISMNKNNYTHDIIVRHGKFSLAILAEESDTSLITTFGFQCGRDRNKYTNYDYEWQNDVPILSGIFSGHIICEVLHIADNETHDVIFARVLNTIPDNGTPMTYAYYHHVIKGKAPKNAPTYIKEENVSPEDPKPNSGKKYICEVCGYIHEGELPDDFKCPVCQAPRSCFKEI
;
A
#
# COMPACT_ATOMS: atom_id res chain seq x y z
N MET A 1 -11.24 10.05 -23.54
CA MET A 1 -11.11 10.84 -22.30
C MET A 1 -9.64 10.84 -21.93
N ASP A 2 -9.07 12.00 -21.63
CA ASP A 2 -7.70 12.07 -21.13
C ASP A 2 -7.70 11.68 -19.64
N ILE A 3 -7.13 10.51 -19.34
CA ILE A 3 -7.10 9.96 -17.98
C ILE A 3 -5.96 10.54 -17.14
N THR A 4 -5.06 11.33 -17.73
CA THR A 4 -3.90 11.87 -17.02
C THR A 4 -4.29 12.83 -15.90
N ALA A 5 -5.42 13.52 -16.03
CA ALA A 5 -5.98 14.39 -14.98
C ALA A 5 -6.21 13.66 -13.66
N LEU A 6 -6.53 12.36 -13.69
CA LEU A 6 -6.72 11.55 -12.48
C LEU A 6 -5.44 11.36 -11.66
N ARG A 7 -4.27 11.53 -12.28
CA ARG A 7 -2.96 11.45 -11.60
C ARG A 7 -2.71 12.63 -10.67
N ASN A 8 -3.46 13.73 -10.82
CA ASN A 8 -3.36 14.91 -9.97
C ASN A 8 -4.19 14.80 -8.68
N LEU A 9 -4.95 13.71 -8.50
CA LEU A 9 -5.66 13.45 -7.25
C LEU A 9 -4.65 13.13 -6.13
N THR A 10 -4.76 13.83 -5.02
CA THR A 10 -3.88 13.65 -3.86
C THR A 10 -4.36 12.50 -2.99
N TYR A 11 -3.42 11.69 -2.51
CA TYR A 11 -3.68 10.59 -1.61
C TYR A 11 -2.58 10.51 -0.54
N GLY A 12 -2.92 9.93 0.61
CA GLY A 12 -1.93 9.40 1.55
C GLY A 12 -1.50 7.98 1.16
N LEU A 13 -0.79 7.33 2.08
CA LEU A 13 -0.47 5.90 1.99
C LEU A 13 -0.75 5.22 3.33
N TYR A 14 -1.40 4.06 3.28
CA TYR A 14 -1.93 3.40 4.48
C TYR A 14 -1.71 1.90 4.40
N VAL A 15 -1.44 1.27 5.55
CA VAL A 15 -1.61 -0.18 5.70
C VAL A 15 -2.97 -0.43 6.30
N VAL A 16 -3.81 -1.21 5.62
CA VAL A 16 -5.04 -1.76 6.19
C VAL A 16 -4.70 -3.08 6.87
N GLY A 17 -5.05 -3.23 8.14
CA GLY A 17 -4.94 -4.48 8.91
C GLY A 17 -6.32 -5.04 9.28
N THR A 18 -6.48 -6.35 9.30
CA THR A 18 -7.72 -7.02 9.73
C THR A 18 -7.43 -8.42 10.25
N ASN A 19 -8.45 -9.08 10.77
CA ASN A 19 -8.34 -10.34 11.49
C ASN A 19 -9.04 -11.48 10.76
N ASP A 20 -8.23 -12.45 10.34
CA ASP A 20 -8.68 -13.72 9.79
C ASP A 20 -8.68 -14.78 10.90
N ASN A 21 -9.70 -14.74 11.77
CA ASN A 21 -9.92 -15.73 12.82
C ASN A 21 -8.70 -15.97 13.75
N GLY A 22 -8.08 -14.89 14.21
CA GLY A 22 -6.87 -14.89 15.04
C GLY A 22 -5.58 -14.74 14.24
N ARG A 23 -5.63 -14.74 12.90
CA ARG A 23 -4.47 -14.49 12.03
C ARG A 23 -4.51 -13.05 11.50
N PRO A 24 -3.48 -12.22 11.73
CA PRO A 24 -3.44 -10.87 11.16
C PRO A 24 -3.20 -10.93 9.65
N THR A 25 -3.88 -10.09 8.89
CA THR A 25 -3.65 -9.90 7.46
C THR A 25 -3.87 -8.45 7.06
N GLY A 26 -3.24 -8.01 5.98
CA GLY A 26 -3.30 -6.62 5.58
C GLY A 26 -2.80 -6.35 4.16
N CYS A 27 -3.07 -5.16 3.66
CA CYS A 27 -2.49 -4.67 2.41
C CYS A 27 -2.34 -3.15 2.40
N ILE A 28 -1.51 -2.65 1.49
CA ILE A 28 -1.40 -1.21 1.23
C ILE A 28 -2.64 -0.72 0.48
N ILE A 29 -3.14 0.45 0.87
CA ILE A 29 -4.06 1.28 0.10
C ILE A 29 -3.57 2.73 0.08
N ASN A 30 -4.02 3.49 -0.91
CA ASN A 30 -3.86 4.95 -0.95
C ASN A 30 -5.21 5.69 -0.86
N THR A 31 -6.29 5.04 -1.28
CA THR A 31 -7.63 5.63 -1.25
C THR A 31 -8.26 5.50 0.13
N CYS A 32 -8.04 6.51 0.98
CA CYS A 32 -8.72 6.70 2.26
C CYS A 32 -9.04 8.19 2.45
N PHE A 33 -10.25 8.51 2.89
CA PHE A 33 -10.63 9.88 3.25
C PHE A 33 -11.74 9.88 4.29
N GLN A 34 -11.81 10.95 5.08
CA GLN A 34 -12.87 11.17 6.06
C GLN A 34 -14.15 11.67 5.36
N VAL A 35 -15.30 11.12 5.76
CA VAL A 35 -16.62 11.44 5.20
C VAL A 35 -17.44 12.31 6.16
N THR A 36 -17.38 12.05 7.46
CA THR A 36 -18.12 12.81 8.49
C THR A 36 -17.21 13.16 9.67
N SER A 37 -17.52 14.26 10.37
CA SER A 37 -16.81 14.72 11.57
C SER A 37 -17.53 14.33 12.88
N GLU A 38 -18.84 14.45 12.94
CA GLU A 38 -19.66 13.94 14.04
C GLU A 38 -19.91 12.44 13.83
N ASN A 39 -19.55 11.61 14.82
CA ASN A 39 -19.43 10.16 14.68
C ASN A 39 -18.59 9.79 13.44
N PRO A 40 -17.26 10.02 13.50
CA PRO A 40 -16.43 10.03 12.30
C PRO A 40 -16.56 8.75 11.46
N ILE A 41 -16.77 8.94 10.16
CA ILE A 41 -16.78 7.88 9.16
C ILE A 41 -15.61 8.11 8.22
N VAL A 42 -14.90 7.03 7.88
CA VAL A 42 -13.92 7.02 6.79
C VAL A 42 -14.43 6.15 5.64
N ALA A 43 -14.01 6.49 4.43
CA ALA A 43 -14.21 5.67 3.25
C ALA A 43 -12.85 5.17 2.74
N ILE A 44 -12.77 3.86 2.47
CA ILE A 44 -11.64 3.24 1.79
C ILE A 44 -12.11 2.55 0.51
N SER A 45 -11.27 2.53 -0.52
CA SER A 45 -11.53 1.75 -1.75
C SER A 45 -10.59 0.57 -1.82
N MET A 46 -11.15 -0.63 -2.02
CA MET A 46 -10.39 -1.88 -2.05
C MET A 46 -10.80 -2.76 -3.22
N ASN A 47 -9.80 -3.29 -3.93
CA ASN A 47 -10.03 -4.24 -5.01
C ASN A 47 -10.59 -5.55 -4.47
N LYS A 48 -11.63 -6.08 -5.12
CA LYS A 48 -12.29 -7.34 -4.71
C LYS A 48 -11.39 -8.57 -4.75
N ASN A 49 -10.28 -8.52 -5.50
CA ASN A 49 -9.29 -9.60 -5.54
C ASN A 49 -8.32 -9.60 -4.36
N ASN A 50 -8.28 -8.53 -3.55
CA ASN A 50 -7.39 -8.48 -2.39
C ASN A 50 -7.87 -9.45 -1.31
N TYR A 51 -6.98 -10.26 -0.76
CA TYR A 51 -7.36 -11.12 0.38
C TYR A 51 -7.90 -10.32 1.56
N THR A 52 -7.25 -9.19 1.86
CA THR A 52 -7.67 -8.28 2.92
C THR A 52 -9.11 -7.80 2.74
N HIS A 53 -9.54 -7.56 1.49
CA HIS A 53 -10.92 -7.18 1.19
C HIS A 53 -11.91 -8.26 1.67
N ASP A 54 -11.70 -9.52 1.26
CA ASP A 54 -12.56 -10.64 1.66
C ASP A 54 -12.62 -10.85 3.18
N ILE A 55 -11.53 -10.52 3.87
CA ILE A 55 -11.49 -10.59 5.33
C ILE A 55 -12.27 -9.43 5.94
N ILE A 56 -12.14 -8.21 5.45
CA ILE A 56 -12.93 -7.07 5.96
C ILE A 56 -14.43 -7.29 5.74
N VAL A 57 -14.83 -7.79 4.57
CA VAL A 57 -16.24 -8.09 4.26
C VAL A 57 -16.81 -9.13 5.25
N ARG A 58 -16.01 -10.13 5.66
CA ARG A 58 -16.45 -11.19 6.59
C ARG A 58 -16.32 -10.80 8.06
N HIS A 59 -15.23 -10.14 8.44
CA HIS A 59 -14.88 -9.79 9.81
C HIS A 59 -15.59 -8.52 10.29
N GLY A 60 -15.83 -7.56 9.40
CA GLY A 60 -16.54 -6.31 9.71
C GLY A 60 -15.70 -5.26 10.44
N LYS A 61 -14.42 -5.53 10.75
CA LYS A 61 -13.51 -4.53 11.36
C LYS A 61 -12.15 -4.52 10.67
N PHE A 62 -11.51 -3.35 10.70
CA PHE A 62 -10.13 -3.17 10.23
C PHE A 62 -9.43 -2.04 10.98
N SER A 63 -8.11 -2.03 10.92
CA SER A 63 -7.26 -0.92 11.31
C SER A 63 -6.67 -0.25 10.07
N LEU A 64 -6.36 1.05 10.19
CA LEU A 64 -5.54 1.81 9.27
C LEU A 64 -4.30 2.28 10.01
N ALA A 65 -3.12 1.95 9.51
CA ALA A 65 -1.88 2.60 9.88
C ALA A 65 -1.53 3.66 8.83
N ILE A 66 -1.47 4.93 9.23
CA ILE A 66 -1.10 6.04 8.35
C ILE A 66 0.42 6.03 8.23
N LEU A 67 0.94 5.68 7.05
CA LEU A 67 2.38 5.66 6.84
C LEU A 67 2.96 7.06 6.96
N ALA A 68 4.09 7.14 7.64
CA ALA A 68 4.92 8.32 7.74
C ALA A 68 6.06 8.25 6.71
N GLU A 69 6.68 9.38 6.37
CA GLU A 69 7.88 9.41 5.53
C GLU A 69 9.03 8.59 6.15
N GLU A 70 9.06 8.52 7.48
CA GLU A 70 10.02 7.79 8.29
C GLU A 70 9.64 6.30 8.51
N SER A 71 8.47 5.86 8.01
CA SER A 71 8.06 4.46 8.12
C SER A 71 9.01 3.53 7.37
N ASP A 72 9.17 2.30 7.88
CA ASP A 72 9.96 1.28 7.19
C ASP A 72 9.38 0.99 5.79
N THR A 73 10.15 1.36 4.76
CA THR A 73 9.77 1.16 3.35
C THR A 73 9.51 -0.31 2.99
N SER A 74 10.04 -1.26 3.77
CA SER A 74 9.77 -2.68 3.60
C SER A 74 8.28 -3.03 3.78
N LEU A 75 7.54 -2.24 4.58
CA LEU A 75 6.08 -2.36 4.74
C LEU A 75 5.38 -2.25 3.39
N ILE A 76 5.79 -1.31 2.55
CA ILE A 76 5.17 -1.10 1.24
C ILE A 76 5.40 -2.33 0.34
N THR A 77 6.60 -2.90 0.41
CA THR A 77 6.94 -4.12 -0.33
C THR A 77 6.08 -5.30 0.13
N THR A 78 6.08 -5.57 1.44
CA THR A 78 5.41 -6.73 2.03
C THR A 78 3.89 -6.63 1.90
N PHE A 79 3.32 -5.46 2.24
CA PHE A 79 1.87 -5.28 2.25
C PHE A 79 1.31 -4.93 0.88
N GLY A 80 2.09 -4.31 -0.01
CA GLY A 80 1.67 -3.91 -1.35
C GLY A 80 1.82 -5.00 -2.43
N PHE A 81 2.86 -5.85 -2.36
CA PHE A 81 3.19 -6.77 -3.47
C PHE A 81 3.07 -8.26 -3.14
N GLN A 82 2.66 -8.60 -1.91
CA GLN A 82 2.38 -9.98 -1.52
C GLN A 82 0.89 -10.18 -1.25
N CYS A 83 0.41 -11.43 -1.36
CA CYS A 83 -0.96 -11.79 -1.05
C CYS A 83 -1.06 -12.44 0.34
N GLY A 84 -2.03 -12.02 1.16
CA GLY A 84 -2.27 -12.60 2.49
C GLY A 84 -2.84 -14.02 2.48
N ARG A 85 -3.31 -14.51 1.31
CA ARG A 85 -3.69 -15.93 1.12
C ARG A 85 -2.47 -16.84 1.27
N ASP A 86 -1.36 -16.42 0.65
CA ASP A 86 -0.20 -17.29 0.44
C ASP A 86 0.93 -17.01 1.44
N ARG A 87 0.94 -15.82 2.05
CA ARG A 87 1.99 -15.38 2.97
C ARG A 87 1.43 -14.74 4.22
N ASN A 88 2.03 -15.07 5.37
CA ASN A 88 1.82 -14.31 6.59
C ASN A 88 2.71 -13.07 6.57
N LYS A 89 2.11 -11.93 6.26
CA LYS A 89 2.81 -10.64 6.13
C LYS A 89 3.31 -10.09 7.45
N TYR A 90 2.71 -10.49 8.57
CA TYR A 90 3.03 -9.98 9.92
C TYR A 90 4.15 -10.74 10.61
N THR A 91 4.69 -11.82 10.02
CA THR A 91 5.73 -12.65 10.67
C THR A 91 6.98 -11.86 11.08
N ASN A 92 7.31 -10.79 10.34
CA ASN A 92 8.51 -9.97 10.57
C ASN A 92 8.19 -8.57 11.13
N TYR A 93 6.95 -8.31 11.55
CA TYR A 93 6.55 -7.02 12.10
C TYR A 93 5.87 -7.21 13.44
N ASP A 94 6.26 -6.40 14.41
CA ASP A 94 5.59 -6.36 15.70
C ASP A 94 4.21 -5.70 15.54
N TYR A 95 3.22 -6.24 16.26
CA TYR A 95 1.87 -5.71 16.29
C TYR A 95 1.18 -6.08 17.60
N GLU A 96 0.17 -5.30 17.95
CA GLU A 96 -0.72 -5.56 19.08
C GLU A 96 -2.16 -5.76 18.61
N TRP A 97 -2.92 -6.55 19.35
CA TRP A 97 -4.36 -6.69 19.11
C TRP A 97 -5.12 -5.62 19.88
N GLN A 98 -5.90 -4.80 19.17
CA GLN A 98 -6.86 -3.88 19.78
C GLN A 98 -8.18 -3.97 19.03
N ASN A 99 -9.29 -4.11 19.76
CA ASN A 99 -10.64 -4.24 19.17
C ASN A 99 -10.72 -5.30 18.05
N ASP A 100 -10.05 -6.43 18.25
CA ASP A 100 -9.97 -7.56 17.31
C ASP A 100 -9.29 -7.25 15.97
N VAL A 101 -8.47 -6.20 15.87
CA VAL A 101 -7.67 -5.89 14.67
C VAL A 101 -6.19 -5.68 15.03
N PRO A 102 -5.25 -5.98 14.12
CA PRO A 102 -3.82 -5.80 14.39
C PRO A 102 -3.43 -4.32 14.23
N ILE A 103 -2.70 -3.79 15.20
CA ILE A 103 -2.10 -2.45 15.20
C ILE A 103 -0.59 -2.62 15.03
N LEU A 104 -0.03 -2.15 13.91
CA LEU A 104 1.39 -2.29 13.64
C LEU A 104 2.22 -1.40 14.58
N SER A 105 3.32 -1.96 15.08
CA SER A 105 4.33 -1.21 15.81
C SER A 105 5.37 -0.63 14.84
N GLY A 106 5.89 0.55 15.14
CA GLY A 106 6.85 1.26 14.29
C GLY A 106 6.64 2.77 14.32
N ILE A 107 7.21 3.47 13.35
CA ILE A 107 7.01 4.91 13.17
C ILE A 107 5.90 5.12 12.15
N PHE A 108 4.78 5.68 12.60
CA PHE A 108 3.63 6.02 11.77
C PHE A 108 3.21 7.47 12.05
N SER A 109 2.24 7.98 11.27
CA SER A 109 1.60 9.26 11.57
C SER A 109 0.38 9.09 12.49
N GLY A 110 -0.12 7.86 12.60
CA GLY A 110 -1.19 7.48 13.51
C GLY A 110 -1.90 6.22 13.05
N HIS A 111 -2.79 5.72 13.91
CA HIS A 111 -3.64 4.58 13.63
C HIS A 111 -5.12 4.91 13.84
N ILE A 112 -5.97 4.23 13.09
CA ILE A 112 -7.43 4.34 13.19
C ILE A 112 -8.02 2.93 13.24
N ILE A 113 -8.91 2.69 14.20
CA ILE A 113 -9.67 1.44 14.31
C ILE A 113 -11.07 1.69 13.79
N CYS A 114 -11.54 0.84 12.90
CA CYS A 114 -12.78 1.03 12.15
C CYS A 114 -13.70 -0.20 12.19
N GLU A 115 -15.00 0.05 12.20
CA GLU A 115 -16.06 -0.95 12.01
C GLU A 115 -16.87 -0.62 10.75
N VAL A 116 -17.07 -1.62 9.89
CA VAL A 116 -17.76 -1.48 8.62
C VAL A 116 -19.23 -1.14 8.85
N LEU A 117 -19.72 -0.10 8.16
CA LEU A 117 -21.12 0.30 8.15
C LEU A 117 -21.85 -0.16 6.89
N HIS A 118 -21.23 0.06 5.74
CA HIS A 118 -21.83 -0.19 4.44
C HIS A 118 -20.73 -0.36 3.39
N ILE A 119 -21.00 -1.21 2.40
CA ILE A 119 -20.10 -1.49 1.28
C ILE A 119 -20.83 -1.17 -0.01
N ALA A 120 -20.28 -0.25 -0.80
CA ALA A 120 -20.80 0.12 -2.11
C ALA A 120 -20.03 -0.62 -3.21
N ASP A 121 -20.74 -1.41 -4.01
CA ASP A 121 -20.18 -2.10 -5.18
C ASP A 121 -19.83 -1.10 -6.29
N ASN A 122 -18.57 -1.09 -6.71
CA ASN A 122 -18.05 -0.24 -7.79
C ASN A 122 -17.23 -1.08 -8.78
N GLU A 123 -17.86 -2.12 -9.34
CA GLU A 123 -17.30 -3.03 -10.34
C GLU A 123 -16.09 -3.83 -9.82
N THR A 124 -14.88 -3.31 -10.01
CA THR A 124 -13.63 -3.99 -9.63
C THR A 124 -13.24 -3.74 -8.17
N HIS A 125 -13.78 -2.67 -7.58
CA HIS A 125 -13.51 -2.26 -6.22
C HIS A 125 -14.82 -2.13 -5.44
N ASP A 126 -14.71 -2.28 -4.13
CA ASP A 126 -15.74 -1.88 -3.20
C ASP A 126 -15.27 -0.63 -2.45
N VAL A 127 -16.19 0.32 -2.28
CA VAL A 127 -15.99 1.46 -1.37
C VAL A 127 -16.62 1.10 -0.04
N ILE A 128 -15.77 0.94 0.97
CA ILE A 128 -16.14 0.53 2.31
C ILE A 128 -16.24 1.78 3.17
N PHE A 129 -17.44 2.06 3.67
CA PHE A 129 -17.69 3.11 4.66
C PHE A 129 -17.62 2.50 6.05
N ALA A 130 -16.83 3.09 6.93
CA ALA A 130 -16.57 2.54 8.25
C ALA A 130 -16.58 3.62 9.33
N ARG A 131 -17.20 3.30 10.46
CA ARG A 131 -17.20 4.14 11.66
C ARG A 131 -15.85 4.02 12.35
N VAL A 132 -15.26 5.16 12.71
CA VAL A 132 -14.08 5.21 13.56
C VAL A 132 -14.49 4.87 14.99
N LEU A 133 -13.91 3.81 15.52
CA LEU A 133 -14.10 3.36 16.90
C LEU A 133 -13.05 3.97 17.84
N ASN A 134 -11.81 4.12 17.35
CA ASN A 134 -10.71 4.67 18.12
C ASN A 134 -9.63 5.26 17.19
N THR A 135 -8.83 6.19 17.71
CA THR A 135 -7.68 6.78 17.03
C THR A 135 -6.48 6.77 17.96
N ILE A 136 -5.31 6.41 17.45
CA ILE A 136 -4.05 6.38 18.20
C ILE A 136 -3.08 7.33 17.48
N PRO A 137 -2.88 8.55 17.98
CA PRO A 137 -1.98 9.50 17.33
C PRO A 137 -0.52 9.05 17.47
N ASP A 138 0.28 9.39 16.45
CA ASP A 138 1.73 9.25 16.45
C ASP A 138 2.34 10.53 15.84
N ASN A 139 3.67 10.68 15.85
CA ASN A 139 4.35 11.94 15.53
C ASN A 139 5.05 11.94 14.16
N GLY A 140 4.93 10.87 13.37
CA GLY A 140 5.54 10.78 12.04
C GLY A 140 4.88 11.71 11.02
N THR A 141 5.67 12.19 10.06
CA THR A 141 5.19 13.07 8.98
C THR A 141 4.38 12.24 7.98
N PRO A 142 3.07 12.48 7.76
CA PRO A 142 2.27 11.63 6.90
C PRO A 142 2.82 11.57 5.47
N MET A 143 3.06 10.36 4.97
CA MET A 143 3.52 10.13 3.60
C MET A 143 2.41 10.39 2.60
N THR A 144 2.67 11.26 1.63
CA THR A 144 1.78 11.42 0.47
C THR A 144 2.12 10.41 -0.62
N TYR A 145 1.13 10.02 -1.42
CA TYR A 145 1.35 9.16 -2.57
C TYR A 145 2.26 9.82 -3.63
N ALA A 146 2.19 11.15 -3.73
CA ALA A 146 3.12 11.91 -4.55
C ALA A 146 4.56 11.75 -4.04
N TYR A 147 4.81 11.89 -2.73
CA TYR A 147 6.13 11.64 -2.15
C TYR A 147 6.64 10.22 -2.45
N TYR A 148 5.78 9.21 -2.32
CA TYR A 148 6.13 7.82 -2.63
C TYR A 148 6.59 7.64 -4.09
N HIS A 149 5.92 8.28 -5.06
CA HIS A 149 6.31 8.21 -6.47
C HIS A 149 7.54 9.05 -6.79
N HIS A 150 7.64 10.26 -6.24
CA HIS A 150 8.69 11.22 -6.62
C HIS A 150 10.00 11.02 -5.87
N VAL A 151 9.95 10.63 -4.60
CA VAL A 151 11.13 10.50 -3.73
C VAL A 151 11.52 9.04 -3.58
N ILE A 152 10.57 8.17 -3.25
CA ILE A 152 10.82 6.72 -3.07
C ILE A 152 10.90 5.97 -4.41
N LYS A 153 10.48 6.61 -5.53
CA LYS A 153 10.43 6.01 -6.89
C LYS A 153 9.67 4.68 -6.93
N GLY A 154 8.65 4.54 -6.08
CA GLY A 154 7.87 3.31 -5.98
C GLY A 154 6.84 3.14 -7.09
N LYS A 155 6.40 1.90 -7.35
CA LYS A 155 5.32 1.60 -8.30
C LYS A 155 4.00 1.37 -7.56
N ALA A 156 2.89 1.76 -8.17
CA ALA A 156 1.56 1.40 -7.68
C ALA A 156 1.39 -0.13 -7.69
N PRO A 157 0.92 -0.77 -6.60
CA PRO A 157 0.51 -2.18 -6.63
C PRO A 157 -0.58 -2.43 -7.69
N LYS A 158 -0.59 -3.61 -8.29
CA LYS A 158 -1.55 -3.98 -9.37
C LYS A 158 -3.02 -3.78 -9.01
N ASN A 159 -3.35 -3.86 -7.73
CA ASN A 159 -4.71 -3.77 -7.20
C ASN A 159 -5.02 -2.39 -6.58
N ALA A 160 -4.13 -1.39 -6.72
CA ALA A 160 -4.45 -0.03 -6.33
C ALA A 160 -5.33 0.65 -7.40
N PRO A 161 -6.28 1.52 -7.02
CA PRO A 161 -7.08 2.28 -7.99
C PRO A 161 -6.25 3.15 -8.95
N THR A 162 -5.03 3.52 -8.52
CA THR A 162 -4.08 4.31 -9.29
C THR A 162 -3.12 3.47 -10.15
N TYR A 163 -3.31 2.16 -10.25
CA TYR A 163 -2.46 1.29 -11.07
C TYR A 163 -2.63 1.57 -12.57
N ILE A 164 -1.52 1.61 -13.29
CA ILE A 164 -1.48 1.76 -14.75
C ILE A 164 -0.77 0.54 -15.33
N LYS A 165 -1.45 -0.23 -16.19
CA LYS A 165 -0.83 -1.29 -16.99
C LYS A 165 0.10 -0.66 -18.04
N GLU A 166 1.31 -1.19 -18.18
CA GLU A 166 2.39 -0.66 -19.04
C GLU A 166 2.02 -0.61 -20.54
N GLU A 167 0.91 -1.21 -20.97
CA GLU A 167 0.41 -1.18 -22.36
C GLU A 167 -0.20 0.17 -22.80
N ASN A 168 -0.51 1.08 -21.87
CA ASN A 168 -1.18 2.36 -22.18
C ASN A 168 -0.26 3.59 -22.08
N VAL A 169 1.06 3.40 -22.13
CA VAL A 169 2.00 4.53 -22.26
C VAL A 169 2.20 4.79 -23.75
N SER A 170 1.45 5.72 -24.31
CA SER A 170 1.90 6.40 -25.53
C SER A 170 3.27 7.02 -25.23
N PRO A 171 4.31 6.77 -26.04
CA PRO A 171 5.64 7.29 -25.77
C PRO A 171 5.62 8.81 -25.97
N GLU A 172 5.45 9.57 -24.90
CA GLU A 172 5.89 10.95 -24.86
C GLU A 172 7.35 10.95 -24.43
N ASP A 173 8.20 11.40 -25.35
CA ASP A 173 9.65 11.29 -25.35
C ASP A 173 10.34 11.66 -24.01
N PRO A 174 11.11 10.74 -23.43
CA PRO A 174 12.33 11.09 -22.72
C PRO A 174 13.54 10.73 -23.59
N LYS A 175 14.43 11.71 -23.76
CA LYS A 175 15.75 11.61 -24.38
C LYS A 175 16.43 10.25 -24.13
N PRO A 176 17.18 9.70 -25.11
CA PRO A 176 17.79 8.39 -25.00
C PRO A 176 18.90 8.41 -23.94
N ASN A 177 18.61 7.88 -22.75
CA ASN A 177 19.65 7.30 -21.92
C ASN A 177 19.54 5.79 -22.08
N SER A 178 20.39 5.27 -22.97
CA SER A 178 20.67 3.86 -23.22
C SER A 178 21.31 3.21 -21.99
N GLY A 179 20.58 3.11 -20.90
CA GLY A 179 20.96 2.35 -19.72
C GLY A 179 20.15 1.07 -19.66
N LYS A 180 20.82 -0.08 -19.50
CA LYS A 180 20.16 -1.35 -19.18
C LYS A 180 19.26 -1.17 -17.95
N LYS A 181 18.08 -1.77 -17.96
CA LYS A 181 17.17 -1.75 -16.81
C LYS A 181 17.16 -3.11 -16.15
N TYR A 182 17.12 -3.12 -14.83
CA TYR A 182 17.09 -4.35 -14.05
C TYR A 182 15.94 -4.30 -13.05
N ILE A 183 15.13 -5.36 -12.97
CA ILE A 183 14.11 -5.52 -11.96
C ILE A 183 14.59 -6.47 -10.86
N CYS A 184 14.43 -6.07 -9.60
CA CYS A 184 14.62 -6.96 -8.47
C CYS A 184 13.43 -7.94 -8.40
N GLU A 185 13.68 -9.23 -8.60
CA GLU A 185 12.64 -10.27 -8.55
C GLU A 185 12.08 -10.49 -7.14
N VAL A 186 12.74 -9.95 -6.11
CA VAL A 186 12.29 -10.04 -4.70
C VAL A 186 11.29 -8.94 -4.33
N CYS A 187 11.51 -7.69 -4.76
CA CYS A 187 10.70 -6.54 -4.32
C CYS A 187 10.13 -5.68 -5.46
N GLY A 188 10.53 -5.93 -6.72
CA GLY A 188 10.08 -5.16 -7.88
C GLY A 188 10.79 -3.81 -8.10
N TYR A 189 11.81 -3.47 -7.31
CA TYR A 189 12.64 -2.28 -7.55
C TYR A 189 13.27 -2.30 -8.94
N ILE A 190 13.17 -1.19 -9.68
CA ILE A 190 13.82 -1.03 -10.99
C ILE A 190 15.07 -0.17 -10.84
N HIS A 191 16.21 -0.75 -11.17
CA HIS A 191 17.48 -0.06 -11.34
C HIS A 191 17.64 0.35 -12.80
N GLU A 192 17.96 1.62 -13.04
CA GLU A 192 18.28 2.12 -14.38
C GLU A 192 19.78 2.44 -14.46
N GLY A 193 20.48 1.80 -15.40
CA GLY A 193 21.92 1.94 -15.56
C GLY A 193 22.67 0.66 -15.24
N GLU A 194 24.01 0.73 -15.24
CA GLU A 194 24.83 -0.42 -14.90
C GLU A 194 24.55 -0.88 -13.48
N LEU A 195 24.41 -2.19 -13.33
CA LEU A 195 24.30 -2.85 -12.05
C LEU A 195 25.72 -3.36 -11.71
N PRO A 196 26.37 -2.88 -10.63
CA PRO A 196 27.64 -3.43 -10.14
C PRO A 196 27.50 -4.84 -9.55
N ASP A 197 28.61 -5.58 -9.42
CA ASP A 197 28.62 -6.96 -8.90
C ASP A 197 28.24 -7.06 -7.41
N ASP A 198 28.56 -6.03 -6.64
CA ASP A 198 28.25 -5.90 -5.22
C ASP A 198 26.92 -5.17 -4.94
N PHE A 199 26.14 -4.88 -5.99
CA PHE A 199 24.90 -4.15 -5.87
C PHE A 199 23.91 -4.89 -4.96
N LYS A 200 23.40 -4.16 -3.96
CA LYS A 200 22.29 -4.61 -3.11
C LYS A 200 21.08 -3.78 -3.43
N CYS A 201 19.94 -4.46 -3.52
CA CYS A 201 18.67 -3.78 -3.73
C CYS A 201 18.47 -2.72 -2.62
N PRO A 202 18.24 -1.44 -2.97
CA PRO A 202 18.03 -0.40 -1.96
C PRO A 202 16.74 -0.61 -1.16
N VAL A 203 15.81 -1.41 -1.69
CA VAL A 203 14.50 -1.68 -1.06
C VAL A 203 14.54 -2.92 -0.16
N CYS A 204 15.02 -4.06 -0.65
CA CYS A 204 14.97 -5.32 0.11
C CYS A 204 16.34 -5.89 0.49
N GLN A 205 17.43 -5.16 0.19
CA GLN A 205 18.82 -5.59 0.44
C GLN A 205 19.22 -6.90 -0.24
N ALA A 206 18.38 -7.43 -1.14
CA ALA A 206 18.67 -8.62 -1.92
C ALA A 206 19.93 -8.39 -2.77
N PRO A 207 20.79 -9.41 -2.90
CA PRO A 207 21.99 -9.32 -3.71
C PRO A 207 21.64 -9.15 -5.20
N ARG A 208 22.61 -8.67 -5.98
CA ARG A 208 22.55 -8.59 -7.44
C ARG A 208 21.95 -9.81 -8.12
N SER A 209 22.20 -11.03 -7.62
CA SER A 209 21.68 -12.27 -8.22
C SER A 209 20.16 -12.33 -8.28
N CYS A 210 19.46 -11.51 -7.49
CA CYS A 210 18.01 -11.36 -7.52
C CYS A 210 17.52 -10.32 -8.53
N PHE A 211 18.39 -9.78 -9.39
CA PHE A 211 18.03 -8.82 -10.43
C PHE A 211 18.01 -9.47 -11.81
N LYS A 212 16.97 -9.14 -12.58
CA LYS A 212 16.78 -9.60 -13.95
C LYS A 212 16.74 -8.40 -14.90
N GLU A 213 17.48 -8.48 -16.00
CA GLU A 213 17.44 -7.43 -17.04
C GLU A 213 16.05 -7.41 -17.72
N ILE A 214 15.51 -6.22 -17.92
CA ILE A 214 14.20 -5.95 -18.56
C ILE A 214 14.32 -4.91 -19.66
#